data_AF-A0A8S4P9Y7-F1
#
_entry.id   AF-A0A8S4P9Y7-F1
#
_cell.length_a   1.000
_cell.length_b   1.000
_cell.length_c   1.000
_cell.angle_alpha   90.00
_cell.angle_beta   90.00
_cell.angle_gamma   90.00
#
_symmetry.space_group_name_H-M   'P 1'
#
loop_
_entity.id
_entity.type
_entity.pdbx_description
1 polymer ?
#
loop_
_entity_poly.entity_id
_entity_poly.type
_entity_poly.pdbx_seq_one_letter_code
_entity_poly.pdbx_strand_id
1 'polypeptide(L)'
;VNHFDVIIPAVQKQNNGYDCGLFSIAFMTEFCFNGFNRTSRVVFEEKEMRSHLVSCLTEKKIIPFPKQTKKKLKLSKVATSTFQVSCFCPCGQADVVQDMVGCEFVSKKHECQTWYHKKCSKLKKVSKKMYCPDH
;
A
#
# COMPACT_ATOMS: atom_id res chain seq x y z
N VAL A 1 5.10 -12.96 21.24
CA VAL A 1 5.10 -11.59 20.67
C VAL A 1 4.80 -11.73 19.19
N ASN A 2 3.62 -11.32 18.75
CA ASN A 2 3.23 -11.46 17.34
C ASN A 2 3.78 -10.28 16.54
N HIS A 3 4.38 -10.62 15.41
CA HIS A 3 4.92 -9.67 14.44
C HIS A 3 4.60 -10.18 13.05
N PHE A 4 4.57 -9.29 12.07
CA PHE A 4 4.58 -9.68 10.67
C PHE A 4 5.74 -8.99 9.95
N ASP A 5 6.30 -9.70 8.99
CA ASP A 5 7.39 -9.21 8.17
C ASP A 5 6.83 -8.39 7.01
N VAL A 6 7.29 -7.15 6.89
CA VAL A 6 7.06 -6.33 5.70
C VAL A 6 8.33 -6.40 4.85
N ILE A 7 8.18 -6.94 3.65
CA ILE A 7 9.27 -7.05 2.68
C ILE A 7 9.15 -5.89 1.70
N ILE A 8 10.18 -5.03 1.66
CA ILE A 8 10.32 -3.97 0.66
C ILE A 8 11.30 -4.47 -0.41
N PRO A 9 10.79 -4.88 -1.59
CA PRO A 9 11.65 -5.38 -2.64
C PRO A 9 12.53 -4.25 -3.18
N ALA A 10 13.78 -4.57 -3.44
CA ALA A 10 14.63 -3.68 -4.21
C ALA A 10 14.19 -3.74 -5.68
N VAL A 11 13.60 -2.65 -6.15
CA VAL A 11 13.06 -2.54 -7.51
C VAL A 11 13.67 -1.35 -8.25
N GLN A 12 13.51 -1.30 -9.58
CA GLN A 12 13.88 -0.12 -10.37
C GLN A 12 13.18 1.13 -9.81
N LYS A 13 13.96 2.15 -9.45
CA LYS A 13 13.43 3.46 -9.07
C LYS A 13 13.26 4.31 -10.33
N GLN A 14 12.24 5.17 -10.34
CA GLN A 14 12.13 6.24 -11.32
C GLN A 14 13.35 7.17 -11.22
N ASN A 15 13.74 7.77 -12.35
CA ASN A 15 14.84 8.74 -12.40
C ASN A 15 14.36 10.21 -12.46
N ASN A 16 13.04 10.45 -12.46
CA ASN A 16 12.43 11.78 -12.53
C ASN A 16 11.39 12.00 -11.42
N GLY A 17 10.82 13.19 -11.33
CA GLY A 17 9.86 13.57 -10.28
C GLY A 17 8.39 13.23 -10.57
N TYR A 18 8.04 12.70 -11.75
CA TYR A 18 6.66 12.65 -12.23
C TYR A 18 6.17 11.27 -12.69
N ASP A 19 7.03 10.26 -12.70
CA ASP A 19 6.66 8.89 -13.10
C ASP A 19 6.28 7.97 -11.93
N CYS A 20 6.11 8.48 -10.70
CA CYS A 20 5.79 7.63 -9.55
C CYS A 20 4.49 6.85 -9.70
N GLY A 21 3.44 7.47 -10.24
CA GLY A 21 2.20 6.78 -10.56
C GLY A 21 2.40 5.72 -11.64
N LEU A 22 3.19 6.02 -12.67
CA LEU A 22 3.47 5.11 -13.78
C LEU A 22 4.21 3.85 -13.30
N PHE A 23 5.28 4.02 -12.51
CA PHE A 23 6.00 2.90 -11.91
C PHE A 23 5.15 2.13 -10.90
N SER A 24 4.32 2.81 -10.10
CA SER A 24 3.41 2.14 -9.15
C SER A 24 2.42 1.22 -9.87
N ILE A 25 1.80 1.71 -10.94
CA ILE A 25 0.88 0.90 -11.77
C ILE A 25 1.63 -0.26 -12.43
N ALA A 26 2.81 -0.01 -13.00
CA ALA A 26 3.58 -1.06 -13.67
C ALA A 26 4.02 -2.16 -12.71
N PHE A 27 4.53 -1.81 -11.51
CA PHE A 27 4.91 -2.80 -10.50
C PHE A 27 3.71 -3.54 -9.93
N MET A 28 2.60 -2.85 -9.67
CA MET A 28 1.35 -3.48 -9.23
C MET A 28 0.85 -4.48 -10.29
N THR A 29 0.89 -4.08 -11.56
CA THR A 29 0.51 -4.96 -12.68
C THR A 29 1.42 -6.18 -12.73
N GLU A 30 2.74 -5.99 -12.68
CA GLU A 30 3.68 -7.11 -12.70
C GLU A 30 3.49 -8.05 -11.49
N PHE A 31 3.21 -7.48 -10.31
CA PHE A 31 2.90 -8.24 -9.09
C PHE A 31 1.63 -9.09 -9.26
N CYS A 32 0.55 -8.51 -9.78
CA CYS A 32 -0.70 -9.24 -10.02
C CYS A 32 -0.53 -10.39 -11.03
N PHE A 33 0.28 -10.22 -12.06
CA PHE A 33 0.45 -11.23 -13.12
C PHE A 33 1.52 -12.28 -12.82
N ASN A 34 2.58 -11.93 -12.09
CA ASN A 34 3.78 -12.78 -11.96
C ASN A 34 4.19 -13.08 -10.52
N GLY A 35 3.55 -12.44 -9.54
CA GLY A 35 3.87 -12.57 -8.12
C GLY A 35 5.20 -11.92 -7.71
N PHE A 36 5.35 -11.76 -6.40
CA PHE A 36 6.45 -11.02 -5.75
C PHE A 36 7.87 -11.36 -6.25
N ASN A 37 8.18 -12.66 -6.34
CA ASN A 37 9.54 -13.14 -6.65
C ASN A 37 10.01 -12.72 -8.05
N ARG A 38 9.09 -12.56 -9.00
CA ARG A 38 9.41 -12.12 -10.36
C ARG A 38 9.42 -10.60 -10.45
N THR A 39 8.47 -9.92 -9.82
CA THR A 39 8.35 -8.45 -9.81
C THR A 39 9.62 -7.75 -9.31
N SER A 40 10.25 -8.28 -8.26
CA SER A 40 11.47 -7.68 -7.67
C SER A 40 12.69 -7.67 -8.59
N ARG A 41 12.64 -8.36 -9.74
CA ARG A 41 13.77 -8.49 -10.67
C ARG A 41 13.56 -7.79 -12.00
N VAL A 42 12.43 -7.08 -12.16
CA VAL A 42 12.04 -6.46 -13.43
C VAL A 42 12.73 -5.12 -13.63
N VAL A 43 13.23 -4.91 -14.86
CA VAL A 43 13.55 -3.59 -15.41
C VAL A 43 12.52 -3.28 -16.49
N PHE A 44 11.79 -2.18 -16.32
CA PHE A 44 10.90 -1.64 -17.32
C PHE A 44 11.66 -0.82 -18.36
N GLU A 45 11.17 -0.84 -19.60
CA GLU A 45 11.64 0.07 -20.64
C GLU A 45 10.95 1.43 -20.47
N GLU A 46 11.57 2.34 -19.71
CA GLU A 46 10.98 3.62 -19.27
C GLU A 46 10.40 4.45 -20.42
N LYS A 47 11.07 4.42 -21.59
CA LYS A 47 10.64 5.19 -22.76
C LYS A 47 9.28 4.76 -23.31
N GLU A 48 8.95 3.48 -23.16
CA GLU A 48 7.72 2.88 -23.70
C GLU A 48 6.60 2.77 -22.66
N MET A 49 6.90 2.95 -21.37
CA MET A 49 5.91 2.75 -20.31
C MET A 49 4.72 3.71 -20.43
N ARG A 50 4.97 4.98 -20.76
CA ARG A 50 3.93 6.01 -20.78
C ARG A 50 2.96 5.82 -21.94
N SER A 51 3.48 5.59 -23.15
CA SER A 51 2.67 5.26 -24.34
C SER A 51 1.88 3.97 -24.11
N HIS A 52 2.52 2.95 -23.52
CA HIS A 52 1.85 1.70 -23.16
C HIS A 52 0.68 1.90 -22.19
N LEU A 53 0.86 2.72 -21.14
CA LEU A 53 -0.23 3.03 -20.20
C LEU A 53 -1.39 3.74 -20.91
N VAL A 54 -1.11 4.68 -21.81
CA VAL A 54 -2.15 5.35 -22.61
C VAL A 54 -2.93 4.33 -23.46
N SER A 55 -2.25 3.38 -24.11
CA SER A 55 -2.91 2.29 -24.86
C SER A 55 -3.79 1.45 -23.94
N CYS A 56 -3.25 1.01 -22.80
CA CYS A 56 -3.98 0.21 -21.81
C CYS A 56 -5.26 0.92 -21.31
N LEU A 57 -5.18 2.23 -21.05
CA LEU A 57 -6.33 3.02 -20.61
C LEU A 57 -7.35 3.21 -21.74
N THR A 58 -6.89 3.46 -22.96
CA THR A 58 -7.75 3.61 -24.16
C THR A 58 -8.51 2.32 -24.44
N GLU A 59 -7.82 1.18 -24.34
CA GLU A 59 -8.38 -0.17 -24.52
C GLU A 59 -9.12 -0.70 -23.28
N LYS A 60 -9.11 0.05 -22.17
CA LYS A 60 -9.69 -0.33 -20.87
C LYS A 60 -9.18 -1.68 -20.34
N LYS A 61 -7.92 -2.00 -20.64
CA LYS A 61 -7.29 -3.27 -20.28
C LYS A 61 -5.84 -3.05 -19.85
N ILE A 62 -5.56 -3.27 -18.57
CA ILE A 62 -4.20 -3.22 -18.03
C ILE A 62 -3.50 -4.57 -18.30
N ILE A 63 -2.36 -4.53 -18.99
CA ILE A 63 -1.51 -5.69 -19.28
C ILE A 63 -0.06 -5.43 -18.85
N PRO A 64 0.77 -6.47 -18.66
CA PRO A 64 2.17 -6.31 -18.25
C PRO A 64 2.93 -5.30 -19.11
N PHE A 65 3.70 -4.45 -18.45
CA PHE A 65 4.42 -3.35 -19.09
C PHE A 65 5.64 -3.85 -19.88
N PRO A 66 6.12 -3.07 -20.86
CA PRO A 66 7.35 -3.38 -21.60
C PRO A 66 8.56 -3.51 -20.67
N LYS A 67 9.34 -4.58 -20.86
CA LYS A 67 10.51 -4.93 -20.03
C LYS A 67 11.77 -5.00 -20.86
N GLN A 68 12.90 -4.63 -20.27
CA GLN A 68 14.20 -4.80 -20.91
C GLN A 68 14.61 -6.27 -20.86
N THR A 69 14.75 -6.91 -22.03
CA THR A 69 15.11 -8.33 -22.14
C THR A 69 16.60 -8.60 -21.86
N LYS A 70 17.47 -7.60 -22.01
CA LYS A 70 18.93 -7.77 -21.93
C LYS A 70 19.59 -7.21 -20.68
N LYS A 71 18.88 -6.38 -19.91
CA LYS A 71 19.42 -5.79 -18.68
C LYS A 71 18.81 -6.53 -17.49
N LYS A 72 19.62 -7.36 -16.83
CA LYS A 72 19.37 -7.64 -15.41
C LYS A 72 19.63 -6.35 -14.67
N LEU A 73 18.76 -5.95 -13.74
CA LEU A 73 19.13 -4.88 -12.82
C LEU A 73 20.50 -5.25 -12.23
N LYS A 74 21.47 -4.33 -12.29
CA LYS A 74 22.64 -4.39 -11.40
C LYS A 74 22.17 -4.01 -9.99
N LEU A 75 21.25 -4.81 -9.44
CA LEU A 75 20.69 -4.71 -8.10
C LEU A 75 21.73 -5.04 -7.01
N SER A 76 22.99 -5.30 -7.38
CA SER A 76 24.07 -5.74 -6.50
C SER A 76 24.43 -4.77 -5.37
N LYS A 77 23.74 -3.62 -5.25
CA LYS A 77 23.92 -2.65 -4.16
C LYS A 77 22.64 -2.26 -3.42
N VAL A 78 21.44 -2.61 -3.89
CA VAL A 78 20.18 -2.27 -3.19
C VAL A 78 19.58 -3.57 -2.70
N ALA A 79 19.75 -3.85 -1.41
CA ALA A 79 19.21 -5.04 -0.77
C ALA A 79 17.69 -4.87 -0.57
N THR A 80 16.92 -5.93 -0.83
CA THR A 80 15.56 -6.06 -0.31
C THR A 80 15.62 -5.90 1.20
N SER A 81 14.90 -4.92 1.74
CA SER A 81 14.81 -4.74 3.19
C SER A 81 13.59 -5.48 3.71
N THR A 82 13.75 -6.10 4.88
CA THR A 82 12.65 -6.68 5.64
C THR A 82 12.63 -6.00 6.99
N PHE A 83 11.47 -5.57 7.44
CA PHE A 83 11.29 -5.06 8.80
C PHE A 83 10.11 -5.74 9.47
N GLN A 84 10.26 -5.97 10.77
CA GLN A 84 9.25 -6.60 11.60
C GLN A 84 8.35 -5.54 12.20
N VAL A 85 7.08 -5.60 11.84
CA VAL A 85 6.06 -4.79 12.50
C VAL A 85 5.58 -5.55 13.72
N SER A 86 5.77 -4.94 14.89
CA SER A 86 5.36 -5.54 16.15
C SER A 86 3.96 -5.12 16.55
N CYS A 87 3.22 -6.07 17.12
CA CYS A 87 1.85 -5.86 17.57
C CYS A 87 1.79 -5.76 19.09
N PHE A 88 2.08 -4.58 19.65
CA PHE A 88 2.28 -4.38 21.10
C PHE A 88 1.18 -3.61 21.84
N CYS A 89 0.29 -2.83 21.21
CA CYS A 89 -0.79 -2.20 21.99
C CYS A 89 -1.74 -3.25 22.63
N PRO A 90 -2.32 -2.99 23.83
CA PRO A 90 -3.30 -3.87 24.50
C PRO A 90 -4.52 -4.24 23.66
N CYS A 91 -4.82 -3.38 22.72
CA CYS A 91 -5.78 -3.56 21.67
C CYS A 91 -5.41 -4.58 20.58
N GLY A 92 -4.16 -5.05 20.52
CA GLY A 92 -3.74 -6.30 19.89
C GLY A 92 -3.83 -6.40 18.38
N GLN A 93 -3.81 -5.32 17.62
CA GLN A 93 -3.26 -5.41 16.28
C GLN A 93 -1.90 -4.74 16.21
N ALA A 94 -1.34 -4.50 15.02
CA ALA A 94 -0.03 -3.86 15.04
C ALA A 94 -0.16 -2.54 15.81
N ASP A 95 0.92 -1.93 16.27
CA ASP A 95 0.86 -0.47 16.48
C ASP A 95 0.64 0.28 15.13
N VAL A 96 -0.07 -0.38 14.19
CA VAL A 96 -0.44 -0.17 12.79
C VAL A 96 -1.63 -1.14 12.46
N VAL A 97 -2.72 -0.71 11.80
CA VAL A 97 -3.85 -1.58 11.29
C VAL A 97 -4.59 -2.41 12.34
N GLN A 98 -5.61 -1.86 12.99
CA GLN A 98 -6.29 -2.53 14.09
C GLN A 98 -7.84 -2.67 14.02
N ASP A 99 -8.59 -3.28 14.99
CA ASP A 99 -10.05 -3.56 14.83
C ASP A 99 -10.86 -2.35 15.19
N MET A 100 -11.10 -1.56 14.17
CA MET A 100 -11.41 -0.19 14.41
C MET A 100 -12.92 -0.02 14.61
N VAL A 101 -13.32 0.64 15.69
CA VAL A 101 -14.64 1.24 15.79
C VAL A 101 -14.49 2.72 15.48
N GLY A 102 -15.28 3.17 14.51
CA GLY A 102 -15.41 4.56 14.10
C GLY A 102 -16.30 5.30 15.09
N CYS A 103 -15.89 6.47 15.56
CA CYS A 103 -16.84 7.36 16.23
C CYS A 103 -17.89 7.85 15.20
N GLU A 104 -19.16 7.67 15.53
CA GLU A 104 -20.30 7.96 14.64
C GLU A 104 -20.89 9.37 14.86
N PHE A 105 -20.16 10.26 15.54
CA PHE A 105 -20.59 11.63 15.79
C PHE A 105 -20.63 12.45 14.49
N VAL A 106 -21.80 13.06 14.22
CA VAL A 106 -22.05 13.96 13.09
C VAL A 106 -22.86 15.16 13.60
N SER A 107 -22.43 16.38 13.27
CA SER A 107 -23.14 17.64 13.57
C SER A 107 -23.33 18.48 12.29
N LYS A 108 -24.06 19.61 12.34
CA LYS A 108 -24.20 20.53 11.19
C LYS A 108 -22.87 21.04 10.62
N LYS A 109 -21.76 20.89 11.37
CA LYS A 109 -20.43 21.42 11.02
C LYS A 109 -19.30 20.36 10.97
N HIS A 110 -19.47 19.10 11.42
CA HIS A 110 -18.33 18.15 11.62
C HIS A 110 -18.70 16.66 11.79
N GLU A 111 -17.80 15.73 11.39
CA GLU A 111 -17.84 14.26 11.61
C GLU A 111 -16.51 13.69 12.19
N CYS A 112 -16.55 12.79 13.19
CA CYS A 112 -15.36 12.40 13.98
C CYS A 112 -14.37 11.41 13.32
N GLN A 113 -14.83 10.53 12.41
CA GLN A 113 -14.03 9.58 11.57
C GLN A 113 -12.91 8.76 12.24
N THR A 114 -12.81 8.76 13.57
CA THR A 114 -11.68 8.18 14.29
C THR A 114 -11.91 6.72 14.61
N TRP A 115 -10.88 5.94 14.38
CA TRP A 115 -10.89 4.49 14.38
C TRP A 115 -10.01 4.00 15.52
N TYR A 116 -10.64 3.39 16.50
CA TYR A 116 -9.93 2.82 17.65
C TYR A 116 -10.12 1.37 17.65
N HIS A 117 -9.19 0.67 18.27
CA HIS A 117 -9.46 -0.70 18.62
C HIS A 117 -10.65 -0.66 19.51
N LYS A 118 -11.68 -1.33 19.08
CA LYS A 118 -12.96 -1.41 19.78
C LYS A 118 -12.83 -1.73 21.29
N LYS A 119 -11.68 -2.30 21.67
CA LYS A 119 -11.20 -2.69 23.01
C LYS A 119 -10.39 -1.62 23.76
N CYS A 120 -9.81 -0.63 23.08
CA CYS A 120 -9.18 0.57 23.66
C CYS A 120 -10.04 1.83 23.53
N SER A 121 -11.13 1.72 22.79
CA SER A 121 -11.91 2.86 22.30
C SER A 121 -12.63 3.63 23.41
N LYS A 122 -12.98 2.97 24.53
CA LYS A 122 -13.81 3.53 25.61
C LYS A 122 -15.06 4.28 25.11
N LEU A 123 -15.56 3.95 23.91
CA LEU A 123 -16.68 4.67 23.30
C LEU A 123 -17.95 4.46 24.14
N LYS A 124 -18.73 5.53 24.34
CA LYS A 124 -20.06 5.48 24.95
C LYS A 124 -21.11 5.18 23.88
N LYS A 125 -22.04 4.28 24.21
CA LYS A 125 -23.14 3.93 23.31
C LYS A 125 -24.40 4.70 23.70
N VAL A 126 -24.91 5.52 22.79
CA VAL A 126 -26.19 6.24 22.95
C VAL A 126 -27.07 5.90 21.75
N SER A 127 -28.29 5.39 22.01
CA SER A 127 -29.30 5.15 20.96
C SER A 127 -28.77 4.46 19.70
N LYS A 128 -28.04 3.36 19.90
CA LYS A 128 -27.39 2.50 18.88
C LYS A 128 -26.15 3.08 18.19
N LYS A 129 -25.75 4.32 18.44
CA LYS A 129 -24.51 4.92 17.92
C LYS A 129 -23.37 4.88 18.95
N MET A 130 -22.15 4.78 18.46
CA MET A 130 -20.91 4.76 19.25
C MET A 130 -20.19 6.12 19.19
N TYR A 131 -20.02 6.75 20.35
CA TYR A 131 -19.35 8.05 20.50
C TYR A 131 -18.05 7.88 21.27
N CYS A 132 -16.94 8.41 20.76
CA CYS A 132 -15.72 8.43 21.56
C CYS A 132 -15.90 9.28 22.82
N PRO A 133 -15.07 9.06 23.86
CA PRO A 133 -15.17 9.83 25.11
C PRO A 133 -15.23 11.36 24.95
N ASP A 134 -14.84 11.91 23.80
CA ASP A 134 -14.82 13.34 23.46
C ASP A 134 -16.17 13.90 22.95
N HIS A 135 -17.18 13.05 22.76
CA HIS A 135 -18.52 13.37 22.26
C HIS A 135 -19.62 12.61 23.02
#